data_AF-A0A3P6RHH1-F1
#
_entry.id   AF-A0A3P6RHH1-F1
#
_cell.length_a   1.000
_cell.length_b   1.000
_cell.length_c   1.000
_cell.angle_alpha   90.00
_cell.angle_beta   90.00
_cell.angle_gamma   90.00
#
_symmetry.space_group_name_H-M   'P 1'
#
loop_
_entity.id
_entity.type
_entity.pdbx_description
1 polymer ?
#
loop_
_entity_poly.entity_id
_entity_poly.type
_entity_poly.pdbx_seq_one_letter_code
_entity_poly.pdbx_strand_id
1 'polypeptide(L)'
;MAKACMHLVSNHPPLYSATESQEWKAFLLRPSLKLMLSFMHGMARSHEASQRALAEKTLHILHRLEQVASDNSIGTLAENVVEALKENKEVAAQIENVRQETRQKKRQMAMAMRNKQLREMGMQMGKSGEVKVAHRRIANEPVLEDVLDPLASCCICREPLFQGTRVAAAYAFASPIPGESRVPQLATVSQMVMVHIDCHQNAIRRSGGGRNVDEWTKASLHNAGAKCNVLTPIASGTASEADWTAAVNRYQTDLEVAAAVPPLCRAIVFVDICELIDKFVFFRSFSEASQGGGRESNAQYLAVLHLLALSLPADDLPTINARHRVVSFLMTELTLESWREQRIDVLRAALSDCATEGHDSSWNTLRPICLTWAFVDLYFTDVIPIDSDDRVEWLQSHLLDTIRKTSTFVKKFDEEVAPLRTLEAFCEKMGELILCSKSYQEFSITLDKVLTVVIAGGAVTLSVGQHCAEIVYTNCAKLPCFQADNTCA
;
A
#
# COMPACT_ATOMS: atom_id res chain seq x y z
N MET A 1 31.51 45.42 5.43
CA MET A 1 31.48 43.94 5.24
C MET A 1 31.78 43.17 6.53
N ALA A 2 33.01 43.18 7.05
CA ALA A 2 33.38 42.41 8.26
C ALA A 2 32.47 42.65 9.46
N LYS A 3 32.08 43.90 9.76
CA LYS A 3 31.15 44.23 10.84
C LYS A 3 29.75 43.63 10.67
N ALA A 4 29.23 43.57 9.45
CA ALA A 4 27.92 42.97 9.18
C ALA A 4 27.97 41.44 9.32
N CYS A 5 29.00 40.79 8.78
CA CYS A 5 29.21 39.35 8.96
C CYS A 5 29.39 38.98 10.43
N MET A 6 30.23 39.72 11.17
CA MET A 6 30.42 39.50 12.61
C MET A 6 29.15 39.72 13.41
N HIS A 7 28.34 40.72 13.06
CA HIS A 7 27.07 40.96 13.73
C HIS A 7 26.09 39.80 13.51
N LEU A 8 25.99 39.29 12.27
CA LEU A 8 25.16 38.13 11.94
C LEU A 8 25.63 36.86 12.69
N VAL A 9 26.95 36.61 12.68
CA VAL A 9 27.57 35.46 13.36
C VAL A 9 27.40 35.53 14.88
N SER A 10 27.48 36.72 15.48
CA SER A 10 27.44 36.85 16.94
C SER A 10 26.01 36.92 17.52
N ASN A 11 24.99 37.10 16.68
CA ASN A 11 23.62 37.36 17.12
C ASN A 11 22.59 36.37 16.58
N HIS A 12 22.98 35.42 15.73
CA HIS A 12 22.03 34.43 15.24
C HIS A 12 21.61 33.49 16.38
N PRO A 13 20.33 33.10 16.45
CA PRO A 13 19.89 32.04 17.34
C PRO A 13 20.51 30.68 16.94
N PRO A 14 20.44 29.66 17.81
CA PRO A 14 20.94 28.33 17.48
C PRO A 14 20.39 27.84 16.14
N LEU A 15 21.27 27.50 15.19
CA LEU A 15 20.88 27.18 13.81
C LEU A 15 19.94 25.97 13.70
N TYR A 16 19.94 25.10 14.71
CA TYR A 16 19.15 23.87 14.75
C TYR A 16 17.89 23.96 15.62
N SER A 17 17.60 25.11 16.26
CA SER A 17 16.35 25.29 17.00
C SER A 17 15.19 25.63 16.06
N ALA A 18 13.95 25.40 16.52
CA ALA A 18 12.75 25.68 15.74
C ALA A 18 12.67 27.18 15.40
N THR A 19 12.42 27.51 14.12
CA THR A 19 12.29 28.89 13.63
C THR A 19 11.10 29.64 14.25
N GLU A 20 10.16 28.92 14.87
CA GLU A 20 9.01 29.46 15.60
C GLU A 20 9.30 29.80 17.06
N SER A 21 10.48 29.44 17.58
CA SER A 21 10.87 29.73 18.96
C SER A 21 10.94 31.24 19.22
N GLN A 22 10.79 31.62 20.49
CA GLN A 22 10.75 33.02 20.92
C GLN A 22 12.05 33.77 20.55
N GLU A 23 13.20 33.09 20.61
CA GLU A 23 14.50 33.63 20.22
C GLU A 23 14.59 33.92 18.72
N TRP A 24 14.13 33.00 17.87
CA TRP A 24 14.07 33.20 16.43
C TRP A 24 13.09 34.31 16.05
N LYS A 25 11.91 34.35 16.67
CA LYS A 25 10.94 35.45 16.47
C LYS A 25 11.56 36.81 16.85
N ALA A 26 12.24 36.90 17.99
CA ALA A 26 12.90 38.13 18.43
C ALA A 26 14.04 38.55 17.48
N PHE A 27 14.79 37.60 16.93
CA PHE A 27 15.86 37.87 15.96
C PHE A 27 15.30 38.33 14.60
N LEU A 28 14.29 37.66 14.07
CA LEU A 28 13.67 37.95 12.78
C LEU A 28 12.94 39.30 12.75
N LEU A 29 12.48 39.79 13.91
CA LEU A 29 11.84 41.10 14.05
C LEU A 29 12.83 42.27 14.11
N ARG A 30 14.14 42.03 14.19
CA ARG A 30 15.15 43.11 14.27
C ARG A 30 15.21 43.90 12.95
N PRO A 31 14.97 45.22 12.95
CA PRO A 31 15.02 46.02 11.73
C PRO A 31 16.38 45.99 11.01
N SER A 32 17.48 45.84 11.78
CA SER A 32 18.84 45.75 11.25
C SER A 32 19.07 44.53 10.35
N LEU A 33 18.31 43.45 10.53
CA LEU A 33 18.51 42.20 9.77
C LEU A 33 18.20 42.39 8.28
N LYS A 34 17.10 43.09 7.94
CA LYS A 34 16.76 43.40 6.54
C LYS A 34 17.85 44.22 5.87
N LEU A 35 18.30 45.28 6.55
CA LEU A 35 19.36 46.17 6.05
C LEU A 35 20.67 45.40 5.82
N MET A 36 21.02 44.49 6.72
CA MET A 36 22.21 43.65 6.59
C MET A 36 22.12 42.71 5.39
N LEU A 37 20.99 42.02 5.20
CA LEU A 37 20.81 41.11 4.06
C LEU A 37 20.83 41.86 2.72
N SER A 38 20.16 43.03 2.63
CA SER A 38 20.22 43.87 1.43
C SER A 38 21.64 44.37 1.13
N PHE A 39 22.38 44.79 2.16
CA PHE A 39 23.78 45.19 2.02
C PHE A 39 24.66 44.01 1.58
N MET A 40 24.47 42.82 2.16
CA MET A 40 25.19 41.61 1.78
C MET A 40 24.89 41.19 0.33
N HIS A 41 23.65 41.35 -0.13
CA HIS A 41 23.26 41.04 -1.52
C HIS A 41 24.03 41.92 -2.51
N GLY A 42 24.10 43.23 -2.26
CA GLY A 42 24.89 44.13 -3.11
C GLY A 42 26.38 43.78 -3.15
N MET A 43 26.93 43.37 -2.00
CA MET A 43 28.34 42.97 -1.88
C MET A 43 28.65 41.59 -2.48
N ALA A 44 27.64 40.74 -2.65
CA ALA A 44 27.76 39.39 -3.19
C ALA A 44 27.83 39.35 -4.72
N ARG A 45 27.68 40.49 -5.42
CA ARG A 45 27.66 40.56 -6.88
C ARG A 45 29.01 40.94 -7.47
N SER A 46 29.42 40.23 -8.50
CA SER A 46 30.51 40.59 -9.42
C SER A 46 31.88 40.85 -8.78
N HIS A 47 32.13 40.36 -7.55
CA HIS A 47 33.42 40.49 -6.87
C HIS A 47 33.78 39.24 -6.05
N GLU A 48 34.66 38.40 -6.62
CA GLU A 48 35.00 37.07 -6.09
C GLU A 48 35.59 37.07 -4.68
N ALA A 49 36.42 38.05 -4.33
CA ALA A 49 37.00 38.13 -2.99
C ALA A 49 35.93 38.43 -1.93
N SER A 50 34.93 39.25 -2.27
CA SER A 50 33.78 39.51 -1.38
C SER A 50 32.90 38.27 -1.24
N GLN A 51 32.65 37.55 -2.34
CA GLN A 51 31.84 36.33 -2.35
C GLN A 51 32.44 35.25 -1.44
N ARG A 52 33.75 35.00 -1.56
CA ARG A 52 34.46 34.03 -0.70
C ARG A 52 34.42 34.41 0.78
N ALA A 53 34.71 35.67 1.11
CA ALA A 53 34.70 36.13 2.50
C ALA A 53 33.29 36.19 3.13
N LEU A 54 32.22 36.36 2.34
CA LEU A 54 30.84 36.20 2.81
C LEU A 54 30.53 34.73 3.09
N ALA A 55 30.85 33.85 2.14
CA ALA A 55 30.55 32.43 2.23
C ALA A 55 31.19 31.78 3.46
N GLU A 56 32.49 32.03 3.69
CA GLU A 56 33.28 31.41 4.77
C GLU A 56 32.61 31.51 6.15
N LYS A 57 31.97 32.64 6.46
CA LYS A 57 31.48 32.93 7.81
C LYS A 57 29.96 32.91 7.96
N THR A 58 29.22 33.04 6.87
CA THR A 58 27.77 33.32 6.94
C THR A 58 26.90 32.30 6.23
N LEU A 59 27.49 31.35 5.50
CA LEU A 59 26.75 30.44 4.61
C LEU A 59 25.69 29.60 5.32
N HIS A 60 26.01 28.99 6.47
CA HIS A 60 25.05 28.20 7.25
C HIS A 60 23.90 29.06 7.82
N ILE A 61 24.18 30.32 8.15
CA ILE A 61 23.19 31.26 8.69
C ILE A 61 22.25 31.72 7.57
N LEU A 62 22.80 32.08 6.40
CA LEU A 62 22.03 32.45 5.21
C LEU A 62 21.14 31.30 4.75
N HIS A 63 21.68 30.07 4.69
CA HIS A 63 20.90 28.90 4.33
C HIS A 63 19.77 28.61 5.33
N ARG A 64 19.99 28.89 6.62
CA ARG A 64 18.94 28.75 7.63
C ARG A 64 17.86 29.82 7.48
N LEU A 65 18.25 31.06 7.18
CA LEU A 65 17.33 32.19 6.96
C LEU A 65 16.47 32.01 5.69
N GLU A 66 17.04 31.45 4.62
CA GLU A 66 16.31 31.10 3.39
C GLU A 66 15.08 30.21 3.67
N GLN A 67 15.17 29.33 4.67
CA GLN A 67 14.11 28.39 5.02
C GLN A 67 13.02 28.98 5.94
N VAL A 68 13.14 30.24 6.34
CA VAL A 68 12.19 30.89 7.24
C VAL A 68 11.00 31.44 6.45
N ALA A 69 9.83 30.83 6.63
CA ALA A 69 8.57 31.45 6.25
C ALA A 69 8.29 32.62 7.20
N SER A 70 8.38 33.86 6.70
CA SER A 70 8.10 35.07 7.49
C SER A 70 7.39 36.13 6.67
N ASP A 71 6.45 36.83 7.31
CA ASP A 71 5.72 37.97 6.72
C ASP A 71 6.64 39.16 6.38
N ASN A 72 7.87 39.13 6.90
CA ASN A 72 8.88 40.18 6.76
C ASN A 72 9.82 40.01 5.56
N SER A 73 9.58 39.03 4.67
CA SER A 73 10.40 38.76 3.47
C SER A 73 11.87 38.45 3.76
N ILE A 74 12.20 37.99 4.98
CA ILE A 74 13.58 37.67 5.38
C ILE A 74 14.12 36.47 4.58
N GLY A 75 13.30 35.45 4.35
CA GLY A 75 13.66 34.28 3.54
C GLY A 75 14.07 34.66 2.12
N THR A 76 13.25 35.46 1.44
CA THR A 76 13.53 35.96 0.09
C THR A 76 14.79 36.83 0.03
N LEU A 77 15.03 37.68 1.04
CA LEU A 77 16.25 38.49 1.09
C LEU A 77 17.50 37.62 1.27
N ALA A 78 17.44 36.58 2.11
CA ALA A 78 18.53 35.64 2.28
C ALA A 78 18.77 34.79 1.02
N GLU A 79 17.70 34.35 0.36
CA GLU A 79 17.74 33.66 -0.93
C GLU A 79 18.47 34.51 -1.99
N ASN A 80 18.12 35.79 -2.12
CA ASN A 80 18.78 36.71 -3.05
C ASN A 80 20.29 36.86 -2.78
N VAL A 81 20.72 36.84 -1.51
CA VAL A 81 22.16 36.87 -1.17
C VAL A 81 22.83 35.57 -1.62
N VAL A 82 22.23 34.41 -1.31
CA VAL A 82 22.75 33.10 -1.71
C VAL A 82 22.82 32.96 -3.23
N GLU A 83 21.82 33.48 -3.95
CA GLU A 83 21.79 33.44 -5.42
C GLU A 83 22.91 34.30 -6.03
N ALA A 84 23.13 35.52 -5.52
CA ALA A 84 24.25 36.36 -5.95
C ALA A 84 25.62 35.70 -5.68
N LEU A 85 25.75 34.96 -4.57
CA LEU A 85 26.98 34.24 -4.24
C LEU A 85 27.29 33.11 -5.23
N LYS A 86 26.31 32.56 -5.95
CA LYS A 86 26.51 31.48 -6.93
C LYS A 86 27.25 31.92 -8.20
N GLU A 87 27.40 33.23 -8.44
CA GLU A 87 28.24 33.74 -9.53
C GLU A 87 29.69 33.22 -9.41
N ASN A 88 30.16 32.93 -8.19
CA ASN A 88 31.43 32.26 -7.95
C ASN A 88 31.25 30.73 -7.88
N LYS A 89 31.94 30.01 -8.76
CA LYS A 89 31.85 28.53 -8.87
C LYS A 89 32.27 27.79 -7.60
N GLU A 90 33.29 28.28 -6.89
CA GLU A 90 33.77 27.68 -5.64
C GLU A 90 32.73 27.84 -4.53
N VAL A 91 32.17 29.04 -4.39
CA VAL A 91 31.12 29.33 -3.42
C VAL A 91 29.82 28.60 -3.75
N ALA A 92 29.47 28.46 -5.04
CA ALA A 92 28.32 27.69 -5.48
C ALA A 92 28.41 26.20 -5.05
N ALA A 93 29.60 25.60 -5.17
CA ALA A 93 29.83 24.23 -4.69
C ALA A 93 29.70 24.12 -3.16
N GLN A 94 30.19 25.11 -2.41
CA GLN A 94 30.02 25.17 -0.95
C GLN A 94 28.54 25.31 -0.55
N ILE A 95 27.77 26.14 -1.26
CA ILE A 95 26.31 26.29 -1.04
C ILE A 95 25.61 24.94 -1.22
N GLU A 96 25.92 24.21 -2.30
CA GLU A 96 25.30 22.91 -2.55
C GLU A 96 25.69 21.87 -1.49
N ASN A 97 26.95 21.86 -1.05
CA ASN A 97 27.39 20.99 0.05
C ASN A 97 26.60 21.28 1.35
N VAL A 98 26.45 22.56 1.73
CA VAL A 98 25.66 22.94 2.91
C VAL A 98 24.18 22.54 2.80
N ARG A 99 23.59 22.64 1.60
CA ARG A 99 22.23 22.19 1.33
C ARG A 99 22.11 20.66 1.46
N GLN A 100 23.08 19.91 0.93
CA GLN A 100 23.12 18.44 1.04
C GLN A 100 23.32 17.97 2.48
N GLU A 101 24.26 18.56 3.22
CA GLU A 101 24.47 18.31 4.64
C GLU A 101 23.19 18.59 5.45
N THR A 102 22.47 19.68 5.14
CA THR A 102 21.22 20.03 5.81
C THR A 102 20.12 19.03 5.49
N ARG A 103 20.00 18.57 4.23
CA ARG A 103 19.06 17.50 3.84
C ARG A 103 19.39 16.19 4.56
N GLN A 104 20.67 15.82 4.64
CA GLN A 104 21.12 14.61 5.32
C GLN A 104 20.88 14.68 6.82
N LYS A 105 21.21 15.80 7.48
CA LYS A 105 20.95 16.04 8.90
C LYS A 105 19.45 16.07 9.22
N LYS A 106 18.61 16.71 8.38
CA LYS A 106 17.14 16.67 8.55
C LYS A 106 16.61 15.25 8.40
N ARG A 107 17.12 14.48 7.43
CA ARG A 107 16.77 13.05 7.26
C ARG A 107 17.19 12.23 8.48
N GLN A 108 18.40 12.44 8.99
CA GLN A 108 18.90 11.77 10.21
C GLN A 108 18.10 12.16 11.46
N MET A 109 17.78 13.44 11.66
CA MET A 109 16.97 13.90 12.79
C MET A 109 15.52 13.42 12.67
N ALA A 110 14.92 13.41 11.48
CA ALA A 110 13.62 12.82 11.24
C ALA A 110 13.63 11.31 11.52
N MET A 111 14.70 10.60 11.12
CA MET A 111 14.91 9.20 11.47
C MET A 111 15.11 9.01 12.98
N ALA A 112 15.84 9.90 13.66
CA ALA A 112 16.08 9.83 15.11
C ALA A 112 14.82 10.15 15.93
N MET A 113 14.04 11.16 15.53
CA MET A 113 12.73 11.48 16.11
C MET A 113 11.74 10.36 15.83
N ARG A 114 11.71 9.82 14.61
CA ARG A 114 10.93 8.61 14.27
C ARG A 114 11.36 7.45 15.14
N ASN A 115 12.66 7.20 15.34
CA ASN A 115 13.16 6.14 16.21
C ASN A 115 12.80 6.38 17.69
N LYS A 116 12.85 7.62 18.16
CA LYS A 116 12.46 7.98 19.53
C LYS A 116 10.96 7.76 19.74
N GLN A 117 10.13 8.23 18.81
CA GLN A 117 8.68 8.00 18.81
C GLN A 117 8.36 6.50 18.69
N LEU A 118 9.05 5.77 17.81
CA LEU A 118 8.91 4.32 17.68
C LEU A 118 9.25 3.61 19.00
N ARG A 119 10.33 4.01 19.69
CA ARG A 119 10.71 3.47 21.01
C ARG A 119 9.71 3.82 22.10
N GLU A 120 9.19 5.05 22.13
CA GLU A 120 8.12 5.48 23.04
C GLU A 120 6.81 4.70 22.76
N MET A 121 6.59 4.27 21.52
CA MET A 121 5.50 3.37 21.09
C MET A 121 5.83 1.87 21.19
N GLY A 122 6.95 1.49 21.80
CA GLY A 122 7.33 0.08 22.00
C GLY A 122 7.87 -0.65 20.76
N MET A 123 8.16 0.04 19.67
CA MET A 123 8.66 -0.51 18.41
C MET A 123 10.19 -0.32 18.25
N GLN A 124 10.88 -1.25 17.58
CA GLN A 124 12.31 -1.15 17.27
C GLN A 124 12.57 -1.15 15.77
N MET A 125 13.53 -0.35 15.33
CA MET A 125 13.96 -0.34 13.93
C MET A 125 15.03 -1.42 13.71
N GLY A 126 14.78 -2.33 12.76
CA GLY A 126 15.73 -3.33 12.29
C GLY A 126 16.86 -2.74 11.46
N LYS A 127 17.94 -3.51 11.27
CA LYS A 127 19.18 -3.07 10.61
C LYS A 127 19.03 -2.66 9.13
N SER A 128 17.91 -3.01 8.51
CA SER A 128 17.54 -2.73 7.10
C SER A 128 16.57 -1.55 6.93
N GLY A 129 16.20 -0.84 8.01
CA GLY A 129 15.19 0.23 7.97
C GLY A 129 13.75 -0.27 8.12
N GLU A 130 13.57 -1.57 8.35
CA GLU A 130 12.30 -2.23 8.65
C GLU A 130 11.89 -1.93 10.11
N VAL A 131 10.64 -1.55 10.36
CA VAL A 131 10.13 -1.33 11.73
C VAL A 131 9.63 -2.68 12.26
N LYS A 132 10.38 -3.29 13.17
CA LYS A 132 9.94 -4.49 13.88
C LYS A 132 9.08 -4.07 15.07
N VAL A 133 7.84 -4.52 15.06
CA VAL A 133 6.94 -4.38 16.21
C VAL A 133 7.41 -5.38 17.27
N ALA A 134 8.18 -4.92 18.26
CA ALA A 134 8.14 -5.59 19.55
C ALA A 134 6.74 -5.35 20.12
N HIS A 135 6.10 -6.42 20.61
CA HIS A 135 4.67 -6.53 20.95
C HIS A 135 3.86 -5.23 21.02
N ARG A 136 2.79 -5.23 20.21
CA ARG A 136 1.68 -4.26 20.15
C ARG A 136 1.31 -3.74 21.55
N ARG A 137 1.93 -2.63 21.99
CA ARG A 137 1.57 -1.93 23.24
C ARG A 137 0.80 -0.67 22.90
N ILE A 138 -0.43 -0.61 23.37
CA ILE A 138 -1.23 0.61 23.38
C ILE A 138 -0.79 1.43 24.58
N ALA A 139 -0.43 2.69 24.36
CA ALA A 139 -0.03 3.62 25.41
C ALA A 139 -1.27 4.04 26.21
N ASN A 140 -1.67 3.24 27.21
CA ASN A 140 -2.43 3.61 28.44
C ASN A 140 -3.31 2.47 29.00
N GLU A 141 -2.83 1.23 29.09
CA GLU A 141 -3.53 0.20 29.89
C GLU A 141 -2.56 -0.64 30.72
N PRO A 142 -2.97 -1.07 31.93
CA PRO A 142 -2.13 -1.84 32.84
C PRO A 142 -1.75 -3.18 32.21
N VAL A 143 -0.50 -3.59 32.46
CA VAL A 143 0.08 -4.84 31.96
C VAL A 143 -0.62 -6.02 32.63
N LEU A 144 -1.52 -6.69 31.91
CA LEU A 144 -1.93 -8.06 32.21
C LEU A 144 -1.15 -9.02 31.32
N GLU A 145 -0.60 -10.08 31.91
CA GLU A 145 0.37 -11.03 31.34
C GLU A 145 -0.20 -12.02 30.30
N ASP A 146 -1.46 -11.90 29.88
CA ASP A 146 -1.98 -12.65 28.74
C ASP A 146 -1.78 -11.85 27.45
N VAL A 147 -0.72 -12.15 26.70
CA VAL A 147 -0.52 -11.64 25.34
C VAL A 147 -1.56 -12.29 24.43
N LEU A 148 -2.77 -11.75 24.43
CA LEU A 148 -3.83 -12.14 23.51
C LEU A 148 -3.39 -11.82 22.06
N ASP A 149 -3.48 -12.82 21.18
CA ASP A 149 -3.11 -12.68 19.78
C ASP A 149 -3.94 -11.56 19.13
N PRO A 150 -3.32 -10.45 18.69
CA PRO A 150 -4.06 -9.32 18.17
C PRO A 150 -4.79 -9.57 16.84
N LEU A 151 -4.50 -10.70 16.17
CA LEU A 151 -5.25 -11.17 14.99
C LEU A 151 -6.42 -12.10 15.36
N ALA A 152 -6.54 -12.49 16.63
CA ALA A 152 -7.62 -13.36 17.12
C ALA A 152 -8.52 -12.67 18.16
N SER A 153 -8.09 -11.53 18.72
CA SER A 153 -8.81 -10.82 19.78
C SER A 153 -9.44 -9.50 19.31
N CYS A 154 -10.63 -9.19 19.81
CA CYS A 154 -11.28 -7.90 19.60
C CYS A 154 -10.44 -6.77 20.21
N CYS A 155 -10.21 -5.69 19.45
CA CYS A 155 -9.40 -4.57 19.92
C CYS A 155 -10.01 -3.76 21.08
N ILE A 156 -11.27 -4.03 21.45
CA ILE A 156 -11.98 -3.35 22.54
C ILE A 156 -12.13 -4.27 23.76
N CYS A 157 -12.87 -5.38 23.65
CA CYS A 157 -13.13 -6.27 24.78
C CYS A 157 -12.05 -7.33 25.01
N ARG A 158 -11.10 -7.49 24.08
CA ARG A 158 -10.04 -8.50 24.09
C ARG A 158 -10.50 -9.96 24.03
N GLU A 159 -11.80 -10.21 23.92
CA GLU A 159 -12.35 -11.55 23.72
C GLU A 159 -12.06 -12.07 22.29
N PRO A 160 -12.07 -13.40 22.07
CA PRO A 160 -11.89 -13.99 20.75
C PRO A 160 -12.91 -13.50 19.71
N LEU A 161 -12.45 -13.21 18.49
CA LEU A 161 -13.28 -12.71 17.38
C LEU A 161 -14.06 -13.80 16.65
N PHE A 162 -13.51 -15.01 16.63
CA PHE A 162 -14.02 -16.13 15.83
C PHE A 162 -14.62 -17.24 16.70
N GLN A 163 -15.09 -16.88 17.90
CA GLN A 163 -15.79 -17.78 18.82
C GLN A 163 -17.12 -17.16 19.24
N GLY A 164 -18.15 -17.99 19.34
CA GLY A 164 -19.51 -17.54 19.66
C GLY A 164 -20.24 -16.93 18.46
N THR A 165 -21.38 -16.29 18.72
CA THR A 165 -22.34 -15.84 17.69
C THR A 165 -22.21 -14.36 17.30
N ARG A 166 -21.22 -13.66 17.84
CA ARG A 166 -21.04 -12.21 17.61
C ARG A 166 -20.38 -11.97 16.26
N VAL A 167 -20.92 -11.03 15.48
CA VAL A 167 -20.30 -10.64 14.21
C VAL A 167 -19.04 -9.80 14.47
N ALA A 168 -17.92 -10.23 13.90
CA ALA A 168 -16.67 -9.49 13.85
C ALA A 168 -16.56 -8.66 12.56
N ALA A 169 -15.79 -7.58 12.60
CA ALA A 169 -15.47 -6.74 11.46
C ALA A 169 -14.01 -6.27 11.53
N ALA A 170 -13.42 -6.00 10.35
CA ALA A 170 -12.16 -5.28 10.23
C ALA A 170 -12.44 -3.79 9.99
N TYR A 171 -11.71 -2.91 10.68
CA TYR A 171 -11.68 -1.50 10.33
C TYR A 171 -11.00 -1.33 8.98
N ALA A 172 -11.65 -0.65 8.04
CA ALA A 172 -11.04 -0.32 6.75
C ALA A 172 -11.34 1.13 6.35
N PHE A 173 -10.57 1.60 5.38
CA PHE A 173 -10.74 2.90 4.76
C PHE A 173 -11.13 2.70 3.29
N ALA A 174 -12.38 2.98 2.96
CA ALA A 174 -12.93 3.01 1.62
C ALA A 174 -12.62 4.36 0.97
N SER A 175 -12.09 4.30 -0.26
CA SER A 175 -11.82 5.48 -1.09
C SER A 175 -12.30 5.24 -2.52
N PRO A 176 -12.84 6.27 -3.19
CA PRO A 176 -13.21 6.15 -4.61
C PRO A 176 -12.00 5.78 -5.46
N ILE A 177 -12.19 4.86 -6.40
CA ILE A 177 -11.20 4.54 -7.42
C ILE A 177 -11.26 5.63 -8.49
N PRO A 178 -10.17 6.37 -8.75
CA PRO A 178 -10.14 7.33 -9.85
C PRO A 178 -10.25 6.60 -11.19
N GLY A 179 -11.26 6.93 -12.00
CA GLY A 179 -11.45 6.33 -13.31
C GLY A 179 -12.57 6.99 -14.10
N GLU A 180 -12.66 6.66 -15.39
CA GLU A 180 -13.68 7.18 -16.33
C GLU A 180 -15.02 6.42 -16.25
N SER A 181 -15.12 5.42 -15.37
CA SER A 181 -16.36 4.66 -15.18
C SER A 181 -17.49 5.59 -14.73
N ARG A 182 -18.64 5.50 -15.42
CA ARG A 182 -19.86 6.23 -15.05
C ARG A 182 -20.42 5.79 -13.70
N VAL A 183 -20.10 4.57 -13.28
CA VAL A 183 -20.48 4.02 -11.98
C VAL A 183 -19.27 4.16 -11.04
N PRO A 184 -19.38 4.94 -9.95
CA PRO A 184 -18.31 5.04 -8.96
C PRO A 184 -17.95 3.65 -8.44
N GLN A 185 -16.65 3.40 -8.30
CA GLN A 185 -16.13 2.19 -7.67
C GLN A 185 -15.30 2.59 -6.45
N LEU A 186 -15.16 1.69 -5.49
CA LEU A 186 -14.41 1.89 -4.25
C LEU A 186 -13.31 0.85 -4.15
N ALA A 187 -12.20 1.27 -3.55
CA ALA A 187 -11.16 0.38 -3.05
C ALA A 187 -11.02 0.60 -1.55
N THR A 188 -10.83 -0.49 -0.82
CA THR A 188 -10.67 -0.49 0.63
C THR A 188 -9.25 -0.90 1.01
N VAL A 189 -8.73 -0.27 2.07
CA VAL A 189 -7.43 -0.64 2.67
C VAL A 189 -7.57 -0.73 4.18
N SER A 190 -6.79 -1.61 4.80
CA SER A 190 -6.91 -1.87 6.24
C SER A 190 -5.55 -1.94 6.96
N GLN A 191 -5.56 -1.48 8.21
CA GLN A 191 -4.51 -1.73 9.20
C GLN A 191 -4.64 -3.12 9.87
N MET A 192 -5.70 -3.87 9.53
CA MET A 192 -6.10 -5.15 10.11
C MET A 192 -6.20 -5.13 11.63
N VAL A 193 -6.95 -4.15 12.11
CA VAL A 193 -7.50 -4.17 13.46
C VAL A 193 -8.96 -4.62 13.36
N MET A 194 -9.28 -5.65 14.13
CA MET A 194 -10.60 -6.27 14.13
C MET A 194 -11.33 -6.03 15.46
N VAL A 195 -12.66 -5.98 15.37
CA VAL A 195 -13.55 -5.61 16.45
C VAL A 195 -14.86 -6.39 16.33
N HIS A 196 -15.54 -6.71 17.43
CA HIS A 196 -16.95 -7.08 17.35
C HIS A 196 -17.79 -5.84 17.00
N ILE A 197 -18.75 -5.98 16.09
CA ILE A 197 -19.56 -4.85 15.63
C ILE A 197 -20.30 -4.17 16.81
N ASP A 198 -20.82 -4.96 17.73
CA ASP A 198 -21.51 -4.46 18.93
C ASP A 198 -20.54 -3.78 19.93
N CYS A 199 -19.30 -4.25 20.06
CA CYS A 199 -18.26 -3.56 20.83
C CYS A 199 -17.99 -2.17 20.26
N HIS A 200 -17.84 -2.07 18.94
CA HIS A 200 -17.66 -0.79 18.27
C HIS A 200 -18.85 0.14 18.55
N GLN A 201 -20.08 -0.32 18.28
CA GLN A 201 -21.29 0.48 18.51
C GLN A 201 -21.42 0.97 19.97
N ASN A 202 -21.11 0.10 20.93
CA ASN A 202 -21.12 0.45 22.35
C ASN A 202 -20.07 1.52 22.69
N ALA A 203 -18.86 1.43 22.14
CA ALA A 203 -17.81 2.41 22.36
C ALA A 203 -18.17 3.79 21.79
N ILE A 204 -18.78 3.83 20.61
CA ILE A 204 -19.26 5.08 20.00
C ILE A 204 -20.37 5.73 20.84
N ARG A 205 -21.36 4.94 21.29
CA ARG A 205 -22.47 5.41 22.14
C ARG A 205 -22.00 5.96 23.49
N ARG A 206 -21.11 5.25 24.19
CA ARG A 206 -20.62 5.65 25.52
C ARG A 206 -19.77 6.94 25.48
N SER A 207 -19.19 7.24 24.34
CA SER A 207 -18.36 8.43 24.13
C SER A 207 -19.18 9.70 23.80
N GLY A 208 -20.50 9.69 24.03
CA GLY A 208 -21.45 10.79 23.76
C GLY A 208 -21.45 11.95 24.77
N GLY A 209 -20.54 11.96 25.75
CA GLY A 209 -20.43 13.02 26.75
C GLY A 209 -19.65 14.25 26.25
N GLY A 210 -20.29 15.14 25.49
CA GLY A 210 -19.93 16.58 25.47
C GLY A 210 -19.45 17.19 24.14
N ARG A 211 -19.10 16.43 23.11
CA ARG A 211 -18.87 16.95 21.74
C ARG A 211 -19.33 15.95 20.69
N ASN A 212 -19.97 16.42 19.63
CA ASN A 212 -20.34 15.64 18.45
C ASN A 212 -19.08 15.31 17.65
N VAL A 213 -18.28 14.38 18.16
CA VAL A 213 -17.09 13.87 17.46
C VAL A 213 -17.56 12.75 16.54
N ASP A 214 -17.24 12.92 15.27
CA ASP A 214 -17.43 11.96 14.18
C ASP A 214 -17.01 10.53 14.60
N GLU A 215 -17.86 9.56 14.25
CA GLU A 215 -17.71 8.14 14.63
C GLU A 215 -16.32 7.61 14.29
N TRP A 216 -15.87 7.93 13.08
CA TRP A 216 -14.65 7.44 12.48
C TRP A 216 -13.40 8.08 13.10
N THR A 217 -13.51 9.33 13.53
CA THR A 217 -12.47 9.98 14.34
C THR A 217 -12.24 9.22 15.65
N LYS A 218 -13.29 8.74 16.32
CA LYS A 218 -13.16 7.90 17.53
C LYS A 218 -12.64 6.51 17.19
N ALA A 219 -13.16 5.90 16.12
CA ALA A 219 -12.76 4.58 15.67
C ALA A 219 -11.26 4.49 15.36
N SER A 220 -10.67 5.57 14.84
CA SER A 220 -9.23 5.65 14.55
C SER A 220 -8.34 5.36 15.77
N LEU A 221 -8.78 5.72 16.99
CA LEU A 221 -8.04 5.44 18.22
C LEU A 221 -7.94 3.93 18.50
N HIS A 222 -9.00 3.19 18.20
CA HIS A 222 -9.01 1.74 18.30
C HIS A 222 -8.26 1.08 17.13
N ASN A 223 -8.27 1.72 15.96
CA ASN A 223 -7.59 1.28 14.74
C ASN A 223 -6.09 1.68 14.69
N ALA A 224 -5.41 1.72 15.84
CA ALA A 224 -3.98 2.06 15.96
C ALA A 224 -3.60 3.43 15.34
N GLY A 225 -4.51 4.40 15.34
CA GLY A 225 -4.34 5.73 14.76
C GLY A 225 -4.57 5.81 13.25
N ALA A 226 -4.81 4.69 12.56
CA ALA A 226 -5.15 4.68 11.16
C ALA A 226 -6.60 5.16 10.96
N LYS A 227 -6.83 5.99 9.95
CA LYS A 227 -8.17 6.39 9.52
C LYS A 227 -8.93 5.16 9.03
N CYS A 228 -10.21 5.12 9.36
CA CYS A 228 -11.18 4.15 8.87
C CYS A 228 -12.50 4.89 8.63
N ASN A 229 -13.31 4.41 7.70
CA ASN A 229 -14.65 4.95 7.42
C ASN A 229 -15.66 3.85 7.08
N VAL A 230 -15.27 2.58 7.21
CA VAL A 230 -16.14 1.42 7.02
C VAL A 230 -15.77 0.30 8.02
N LEU A 231 -16.76 -0.53 8.35
CA LEU A 231 -16.57 -1.80 9.04
C LEU A 231 -16.81 -2.96 8.08
N THR A 232 -15.76 -3.61 7.59
CA THR A 232 -15.88 -4.77 6.70
C THR A 232 -16.23 -6.01 7.53
N PRO A 233 -17.42 -6.60 7.37
CA PRO A 233 -17.89 -7.69 8.19
C PRO A 233 -17.18 -8.99 7.81
N ILE A 234 -16.93 -9.84 8.81
CA ILE A 234 -16.21 -11.10 8.64
C ILE A 234 -17.21 -12.25 8.66
N ALA A 235 -17.37 -12.93 7.52
CA ALA A 235 -18.34 -14.02 7.33
C ALA A 235 -17.89 -15.33 7.98
N SER A 236 -17.67 -15.33 9.30
CA SER A 236 -17.17 -16.48 10.07
C SER A 236 -18.14 -17.67 10.18
N GLY A 237 -19.41 -17.50 9.77
CA GLY A 237 -20.41 -18.57 9.76
C GLY A 237 -21.08 -18.88 11.10
N THR A 238 -20.68 -18.22 12.19
CA THR A 238 -21.20 -18.52 13.54
C THR A 238 -22.34 -17.62 14.02
N ALA A 239 -22.55 -16.48 13.35
CA ALA A 239 -23.58 -15.51 13.70
C ALA A 239 -24.98 -15.92 13.18
N SER A 240 -26.03 -15.36 13.79
CA SER A 240 -27.38 -15.55 13.25
C SER A 240 -27.53 -14.85 11.90
N GLU A 241 -28.43 -15.34 11.04
CA GLU A 241 -28.71 -14.73 9.74
C GLU A 241 -29.15 -13.26 9.87
N ALA A 242 -29.90 -12.93 10.92
CA ALA A 242 -30.35 -11.58 11.22
C ALA A 242 -29.17 -10.65 11.58
N ASP A 243 -28.26 -11.11 12.45
CA ASP A 243 -27.08 -10.33 12.85
C ASP A 243 -26.11 -10.15 11.67
N TRP A 244 -25.94 -11.19 10.86
CA TRP A 244 -25.14 -11.13 9.65
C TRP A 244 -25.72 -10.13 8.64
N THR A 245 -27.02 -10.20 8.38
CA THR A 245 -27.72 -9.27 7.47
C THR A 245 -27.59 -7.83 7.96
N ALA A 246 -27.73 -7.59 9.27
CA ALA A 246 -27.53 -6.26 9.84
C ALA A 246 -26.10 -5.75 9.66
N ALA A 247 -25.09 -6.62 9.79
CA ALA A 247 -23.68 -6.28 9.57
C ALA A 247 -23.37 -5.94 8.11
N VAL A 248 -23.91 -6.72 7.17
CA VAL A 248 -23.75 -6.46 5.73
C VAL A 248 -24.43 -5.15 5.32
N ASN A 249 -25.66 -4.91 5.79
CA ASN A 249 -26.36 -3.65 5.54
C ASN A 249 -25.60 -2.45 6.11
N ARG A 250 -24.99 -2.61 7.29
CA ARG A 250 -24.14 -1.57 7.87
C ARG A 250 -22.93 -1.27 6.98
N TYR A 251 -22.25 -2.30 6.49
CA TYR A 251 -21.12 -2.12 5.58
C TYR A 251 -21.52 -1.42 4.29
N GLN A 252 -22.65 -1.80 3.69
CA GLN A 252 -23.19 -1.12 2.52
C GLN A 252 -23.47 0.36 2.79
N THR A 253 -24.10 0.71 3.91
CA THR A 253 -24.34 2.12 4.27
C THR A 253 -23.02 2.89 4.41
N ASP A 254 -22.00 2.30 5.04
CA ASP A 254 -20.70 2.94 5.17
C ASP A 254 -20.03 3.18 3.80
N LEU A 255 -20.14 2.21 2.87
CA LEU A 255 -19.64 2.35 1.50
C LEU A 255 -20.37 3.45 0.71
N GLU A 256 -21.70 3.53 0.82
CA GLU A 256 -22.53 4.55 0.16
C GLU A 256 -22.19 5.97 0.63
N VAL A 257 -21.79 6.13 1.90
CA VAL A 257 -21.29 7.40 2.43
C VAL A 257 -19.91 7.74 1.88
N ALA A 258 -19.05 6.74 1.66
CA ALA A 258 -17.71 6.95 1.11
C ALA A 258 -17.74 7.29 -0.40
N ALA A 259 -18.64 6.66 -1.17
CA ALA A 259 -18.95 7.01 -2.55
C ALA A 259 -20.33 6.49 -2.93
N ALA A 260 -20.98 7.13 -3.91
CA ALA A 260 -22.29 6.71 -4.43
C ALA A 260 -22.17 5.42 -5.30
N VAL A 261 -21.83 4.30 -4.66
CA VAL A 261 -21.70 2.98 -5.28
C VAL A 261 -23.05 2.26 -5.35
N PRO A 262 -23.20 1.28 -6.26
CA PRO A 262 -24.36 0.40 -6.27
C PRO A 262 -24.49 -0.45 -4.99
N PRO A 263 -25.65 -1.10 -4.77
CA PRO A 263 -25.83 -2.03 -3.66
C PRO A 263 -24.73 -3.09 -3.60
N LEU A 264 -24.34 -3.49 -2.39
CA LEU A 264 -23.25 -4.44 -2.21
C LEU A 264 -23.55 -5.77 -2.91
N CYS A 265 -22.68 -6.18 -3.81
CA CYS A 265 -22.73 -7.49 -4.44
C CYS A 265 -21.31 -8.07 -4.60
N ARG A 266 -21.22 -9.33 -5.00
CA ARG A 266 -19.96 -10.03 -5.22
C ARG A 266 -19.05 -9.30 -6.22
N ALA A 267 -19.62 -8.71 -7.27
CA ALA A 267 -18.86 -7.93 -8.26
C ALA A 267 -18.14 -6.71 -7.65
N ILE A 268 -18.76 -6.00 -6.70
CA ILE A 268 -18.14 -4.85 -6.01
C ILE A 268 -16.94 -5.29 -5.18
N VAL A 269 -17.10 -6.36 -4.39
CA VAL A 269 -16.01 -6.90 -3.57
C VAL A 269 -14.89 -7.47 -4.45
N PHE A 270 -15.23 -8.06 -5.60
CA PHE A 270 -14.24 -8.54 -6.57
C PHE A 270 -13.38 -7.41 -7.16
N VAL A 271 -13.99 -6.28 -7.54
CA VAL A 271 -13.24 -5.11 -8.01
C VAL A 271 -12.30 -4.59 -6.91
N ASP A 272 -12.78 -4.54 -5.67
CA ASP A 272 -11.97 -4.14 -4.51
C ASP A 272 -10.75 -5.07 -4.32
N ILE A 273 -10.96 -6.39 -4.42
CA ILE A 273 -9.89 -7.39 -4.40
C ILE A 273 -8.88 -7.16 -5.53
N CYS A 274 -9.35 -6.88 -6.76
CA CYS A 274 -8.48 -6.59 -7.89
C CYS A 274 -7.61 -5.35 -7.62
N GLU A 275 -8.18 -4.27 -7.09
CA GLU A 275 -7.45 -3.05 -6.76
C GLU A 275 -6.44 -3.24 -5.62
N LEU A 276 -6.80 -4.04 -4.61
CA LEU A 276 -5.90 -4.38 -3.52
C LEU A 276 -4.68 -5.17 -4.04
N ILE A 277 -4.91 -6.17 -4.89
CA ILE A 277 -3.84 -6.96 -5.54
C ILE A 277 -3.02 -6.08 -6.48
N ASP A 278 -3.64 -5.20 -7.27
CA ASP A 278 -2.91 -4.27 -8.14
C ASP A 278 -2.03 -3.32 -7.30
N LYS A 279 -2.54 -2.71 -6.22
CA LYS A 279 -1.71 -1.92 -5.30
C LYS A 279 -0.53 -2.72 -4.76
N PHE A 280 -0.74 -4.00 -4.45
CA PHE A 280 0.31 -4.90 -4.00
C PHE A 280 1.36 -5.14 -5.10
N VAL A 281 0.95 -5.56 -6.29
CA VAL A 281 1.87 -5.89 -7.40
C VAL A 281 2.63 -4.66 -7.91
N PHE A 282 2.00 -3.50 -7.91
CA PHE A 282 2.62 -2.23 -8.34
C PHE A 282 3.38 -1.50 -7.23
N PHE A 283 3.50 -2.07 -6.03
CA PHE A 283 4.19 -1.45 -4.88
C PHE A 283 3.65 -0.04 -4.56
N ARG A 284 2.34 0.16 -4.75
CA ARG A 284 1.67 1.42 -4.40
C ARG A 284 1.46 1.47 -2.88
N SER A 285 1.34 2.69 -2.34
CA SER A 285 1.12 2.87 -0.91
C SER A 285 -0.30 2.44 -0.52
N PHE A 286 -0.39 1.62 0.54
CA PHE A 286 -1.63 1.30 1.22
C PHE A 286 -2.02 2.32 2.30
N SER A 287 -1.08 3.17 2.71
CA SER A 287 -1.27 4.12 3.82
C SER A 287 -1.48 5.56 3.37
N GLU A 288 -1.45 5.84 2.07
CA GLU A 288 -1.55 7.20 1.54
C GLU A 288 -2.86 7.90 1.97
N ALA A 289 -3.99 7.20 1.86
CA ALA A 289 -5.29 7.74 2.26
C ALA A 289 -5.64 7.44 3.73
N SER A 290 -5.38 6.21 4.18
CA SER A 290 -5.75 5.71 5.51
C SER A 290 -4.78 6.15 6.62
N GLN A 291 -3.59 6.65 6.29
CA GLN A 291 -2.53 6.97 7.26
C GLN A 291 -2.10 5.78 8.13
N GLY A 292 -2.32 4.55 7.63
CA GLY A 292 -1.91 3.31 8.28
C GLY A 292 -2.13 2.11 7.37
N GLY A 293 -1.64 0.95 7.79
CA GLY A 293 -1.65 -0.28 7.00
C GLY A 293 -0.49 -0.36 6.01
N GLY A 294 -0.05 -1.58 5.77
CA GLY A 294 1.04 -1.90 4.84
C GLY A 294 0.68 -3.12 3.99
N ARG A 295 1.66 -3.63 3.25
CA ARG A 295 1.49 -4.81 2.38
C ARG A 295 0.99 -6.02 3.16
N GLU A 296 1.60 -6.29 4.31
CA GLU A 296 1.21 -7.41 5.19
C GLU A 296 -0.23 -7.27 5.71
N SER A 297 -0.60 -6.11 6.28
CA SER A 297 -1.98 -5.94 6.78
C SER A 297 -3.00 -5.99 5.65
N ASN A 298 -2.68 -5.52 4.45
CA ASN A 298 -3.64 -5.60 3.33
C ASN A 298 -3.69 -7.00 2.72
N ALA A 299 -2.62 -7.80 2.76
CA ALA A 299 -2.69 -9.22 2.43
C ALA A 299 -3.53 -10.01 3.46
N GLN A 300 -3.44 -9.67 4.74
CA GLN A 300 -4.35 -10.18 5.78
C GLN A 300 -5.81 -9.79 5.50
N TYR A 301 -6.02 -8.54 5.08
CA TYR A 301 -7.35 -8.03 4.75
C TYR A 301 -7.95 -8.66 3.50
N LEU A 302 -7.12 -9.05 2.53
CA LEU A 302 -7.55 -9.84 1.37
C LEU A 302 -8.26 -11.13 1.79
N ALA A 303 -7.80 -11.80 2.86
CA ALA A 303 -8.49 -12.99 3.36
C ALA A 303 -9.92 -12.69 3.83
N VAL A 304 -10.14 -11.52 4.43
CA VAL A 304 -11.48 -11.04 4.84
C VAL A 304 -12.34 -10.72 3.62
N LEU A 305 -11.81 -9.97 2.65
CA LEU A 305 -12.54 -9.64 1.42
C LEU A 305 -12.88 -10.90 0.60
N HIS A 306 -11.95 -11.84 0.51
CA HIS A 306 -12.15 -13.10 -0.21
C HIS A 306 -13.28 -13.93 0.41
N LEU A 307 -13.28 -14.10 1.74
CA LEU A 307 -14.35 -14.79 2.43
C LEU A 307 -15.69 -14.03 2.32
N LEU A 308 -15.67 -12.70 2.43
CA LEU A 308 -16.87 -11.88 2.23
C LEU A 308 -17.44 -12.06 0.81
N ALA A 309 -16.62 -11.98 -0.23
CA ALA A 309 -17.06 -12.13 -1.62
C ALA A 309 -17.77 -13.47 -1.86
N LEU A 310 -17.22 -14.56 -1.31
CA LEU A 310 -17.80 -15.90 -1.47
C LEU A 310 -19.06 -16.11 -0.61
N SER A 311 -19.21 -15.38 0.50
CA SER A 311 -20.43 -15.41 1.33
C SER A 311 -21.61 -14.66 0.69
N LEU A 312 -21.35 -13.79 -0.28
CA LEU A 312 -22.39 -13.08 -1.05
C LEU A 312 -22.90 -13.96 -2.19
N PRO A 313 -24.14 -13.74 -2.69
CA PRO A 313 -24.66 -14.47 -3.85
C PRO A 313 -23.72 -14.42 -5.06
N ALA A 314 -23.72 -15.50 -5.85
CA ALA A 314 -22.97 -15.55 -7.10
C ALA A 314 -23.50 -14.51 -8.10
N ASP A 315 -22.57 -13.87 -8.80
CA ASP A 315 -22.81 -12.76 -9.73
C ASP A 315 -21.71 -12.77 -10.80
N ASP A 316 -21.98 -12.14 -11.93
CA ASP A 316 -21.00 -11.99 -13.01
C ASP A 316 -19.86 -11.07 -12.57
N LEU A 317 -18.62 -11.51 -12.81
CA LEU A 317 -17.42 -10.78 -12.36
C LEU A 317 -16.92 -9.82 -13.45
N PRO A 318 -16.75 -8.52 -13.15
CA PRO A 318 -16.27 -7.53 -14.12
C PRO A 318 -14.77 -7.69 -14.40
N THR A 319 -14.44 -8.57 -15.34
CA THR A 319 -13.06 -8.89 -15.75
C THR A 319 -12.56 -7.98 -16.88
N ILE A 320 -12.40 -6.69 -16.57
CA ILE A 320 -12.11 -5.63 -17.56
C ILE A 320 -10.74 -5.76 -18.25
N ASN A 321 -9.80 -6.54 -17.70
CA ASN A 321 -8.45 -6.72 -18.24
C ASN A 321 -7.89 -8.11 -17.89
N ALA A 322 -6.75 -8.48 -18.47
CA ALA A 322 -6.10 -9.77 -18.26
C ALA A 322 -5.77 -10.05 -16.78
N ARG A 323 -5.36 -9.03 -15.99
CA ARG A 323 -5.07 -9.21 -14.56
C ARG A 323 -6.34 -9.56 -13.78
N HIS A 324 -7.46 -8.90 -14.06
CA HIS A 324 -8.74 -9.22 -13.41
C HIS A 324 -9.18 -10.65 -13.74
N ARG A 325 -8.97 -11.13 -14.98
CA ARG A 325 -9.23 -12.53 -15.35
C ARG A 325 -8.38 -13.52 -14.55
N VAL A 326 -7.13 -13.20 -14.25
CA VAL A 326 -6.29 -14.02 -13.37
C VAL A 326 -6.81 -13.98 -11.93
N VAL A 327 -7.18 -12.80 -11.43
CA VAL A 327 -7.71 -12.63 -10.06
C VAL A 327 -9.06 -13.33 -9.89
N SER A 328 -9.90 -13.44 -10.92
CA SER A 328 -11.21 -14.10 -10.83
C SER A 328 -11.11 -15.58 -10.47
N PHE A 329 -9.97 -16.23 -10.66
CA PHE A 329 -9.75 -17.59 -10.18
C PHE A 329 -9.87 -17.70 -8.66
N LEU A 330 -9.56 -16.65 -7.89
CA LEU A 330 -9.81 -16.63 -6.45
C LEU A 330 -11.30 -16.76 -6.11
N MET A 331 -12.20 -16.36 -7.02
CA MET A 331 -13.65 -16.40 -6.83
C MET A 331 -14.29 -17.74 -7.27
N THR A 332 -13.50 -18.68 -7.78
CA THR A 332 -13.99 -19.98 -8.28
C THR A 332 -13.97 -21.05 -7.19
N GLU A 333 -14.68 -22.16 -7.42
CA GLU A 333 -14.75 -23.33 -6.53
C GLU A 333 -13.58 -24.31 -6.74
N LEU A 334 -12.45 -23.85 -7.28
CA LEU A 334 -11.30 -24.73 -7.54
C LEU A 334 -10.64 -25.16 -6.24
N THR A 335 -10.36 -26.46 -6.14
CA THR A 335 -9.40 -27.02 -5.19
C THR A 335 -7.96 -26.66 -5.58
N LEU A 336 -7.02 -26.83 -4.64
CA LEU A 336 -5.59 -26.68 -4.90
C LEU A 336 -5.11 -27.61 -6.02
N GLU A 337 -5.62 -28.84 -6.08
CA GLU A 337 -5.28 -29.78 -7.13
C GLU A 337 -5.75 -29.28 -8.50
N SER A 338 -7.01 -28.85 -8.59
CA SER A 338 -7.57 -28.30 -9.83
C SER A 338 -6.83 -27.03 -10.28
N TRP A 339 -6.45 -26.14 -9.36
CA TRP A 339 -5.60 -24.99 -9.68
C TRP A 339 -4.23 -25.43 -10.23
N ARG A 340 -3.58 -26.42 -9.62
CA ARG A 340 -2.26 -26.91 -10.05
C ARG A 340 -2.26 -27.49 -11.45
N GLU A 341 -3.36 -28.12 -11.88
CA GLU A 341 -3.51 -28.68 -13.22
C GLU A 341 -3.57 -27.59 -14.30
N GLN A 342 -4.26 -26.48 -14.03
CA GLN A 342 -4.54 -25.45 -15.05
C GLN A 342 -3.69 -24.17 -14.93
N ARG A 343 -3.00 -23.94 -13.81
CA ARG A 343 -2.29 -22.67 -13.54
C ARG A 343 -1.34 -22.23 -14.66
N ILE A 344 -0.72 -23.17 -15.37
CA ILE A 344 0.20 -22.87 -16.48
C ILE A 344 -0.56 -22.41 -17.71
N ASP A 345 -1.72 -23.00 -17.98
CA ASP A 345 -2.60 -22.57 -19.07
C ASP A 345 -3.20 -21.19 -18.78
N VAL A 346 -3.54 -20.91 -17.52
CA VAL A 346 -3.96 -19.58 -17.06
C VAL A 346 -2.86 -18.54 -17.32
N LEU A 347 -1.60 -18.82 -16.96
CA LEU A 347 -0.49 -17.92 -17.26
C LEU A 347 -0.32 -17.70 -18.76
N ARG A 348 -0.42 -18.76 -19.56
CA ARG A 348 -0.29 -18.68 -21.02
C ARG A 348 -1.38 -17.81 -21.64
N ALA A 349 -2.63 -18.02 -21.24
CA ALA A 349 -3.75 -17.22 -21.70
C ALA A 349 -3.55 -15.74 -21.34
N ALA A 350 -3.17 -15.47 -20.08
CA ALA A 350 -2.93 -14.11 -19.61
C ALA A 350 -1.79 -13.39 -20.36
N LEU A 351 -0.70 -14.09 -20.68
CA LEU A 351 0.40 -13.54 -21.48
C LEU A 351 -0.01 -13.31 -22.95
N SER A 352 -0.80 -14.22 -23.52
CA SER A 352 -1.34 -14.09 -24.87
C SER A 352 -2.25 -12.86 -24.99
N ASP A 353 -3.11 -12.63 -24.01
CA ASP A 353 -4.00 -11.48 -23.98
C ASP A 353 -3.19 -10.16 -23.99
N CYS A 354 -2.16 -10.05 -23.15
CA CYS A 354 -1.28 -8.87 -23.14
C CYS A 354 -0.55 -8.65 -24.47
N ALA A 355 -0.20 -9.72 -25.19
CA ALA A 355 0.42 -9.62 -26.51
C ALA A 355 -0.57 -9.17 -27.60
N THR A 356 -1.84 -9.58 -27.50
CA THR A 356 -2.90 -9.21 -28.45
C THR A 356 -3.36 -7.75 -28.32
N GLU A 357 -3.13 -7.12 -27.16
CA GLU A 357 -3.42 -5.70 -26.91
C GLU A 357 -2.38 -4.75 -27.57
N GLY A 358 -1.47 -5.28 -28.40
CA GLY A 358 -0.48 -4.49 -29.16
C GLY A 358 0.71 -4.01 -28.32
N HIS A 359 0.87 -4.55 -27.12
CA HIS A 359 2.01 -4.25 -26.27
C HIS A 359 3.26 -5.05 -26.68
N ASP A 360 4.44 -4.52 -26.37
CA ASP A 360 5.70 -5.22 -26.65
C ASP A 360 5.89 -6.43 -25.74
N SER A 361 6.64 -7.41 -26.22
CA SER A 361 6.97 -8.63 -25.48
C SER A 361 8.05 -8.41 -24.41
N SER A 362 8.28 -7.15 -23.99
CA SER A 362 9.33 -6.84 -23.03
C SER A 362 8.93 -7.27 -21.62
N TRP A 363 9.91 -7.60 -20.79
CA TRP A 363 9.66 -7.89 -19.38
C TRP A 363 8.93 -6.74 -18.67
N ASN A 364 9.21 -5.48 -19.00
CA ASN A 364 8.56 -4.35 -18.35
C ASN A 364 7.04 -4.36 -18.57
N THR A 365 6.61 -4.75 -19.77
CA THR A 365 5.19 -4.89 -20.13
C THR A 365 4.56 -6.12 -19.49
N LEU A 366 5.25 -7.27 -19.52
CA LEU A 366 4.71 -8.54 -19.03
C LEU A 366 4.80 -8.69 -17.50
N ARG A 367 5.70 -7.95 -16.84
CA ARG A 367 5.96 -8.07 -15.40
C ARG A 367 4.69 -7.92 -14.54
N PRO A 368 3.80 -6.94 -14.75
CA PRO A 368 2.58 -6.82 -13.96
C PRO A 368 1.71 -8.08 -14.02
N ILE A 369 1.47 -8.64 -15.22
CA ILE A 369 0.64 -9.84 -15.35
C ILE A 369 1.31 -11.08 -14.77
N CYS A 370 2.64 -11.23 -14.95
CA CYS A 370 3.42 -12.30 -14.32
C CYS A 370 3.35 -12.23 -12.79
N LEU A 371 3.48 -11.03 -12.21
CA LEU A 371 3.41 -10.84 -10.77
C LEU A 371 1.99 -11.06 -10.21
N THR A 372 0.95 -10.65 -10.93
CA THR A 372 -0.44 -10.97 -10.55
C THR A 372 -0.69 -12.47 -10.58
N TRP A 373 -0.21 -13.17 -11.61
CA TRP A 373 -0.32 -14.63 -11.66
C TRP A 373 0.45 -15.30 -10.53
N ALA A 374 1.69 -14.90 -10.26
CA ALA A 374 2.47 -15.45 -9.15
C ALA A 374 1.84 -15.15 -7.80
N PHE A 375 1.20 -13.99 -7.63
CA PHE A 375 0.44 -13.66 -6.44
C PHE A 375 -0.70 -14.66 -6.24
N VAL A 376 -1.51 -14.89 -7.28
CA VAL A 376 -2.65 -15.82 -7.22
C VAL A 376 -2.17 -17.26 -7.00
N ASP A 377 -1.12 -17.71 -7.71
CA ASP A 377 -0.55 -19.05 -7.53
C ASP A 377 -0.07 -19.28 -6.10
N LEU A 378 0.76 -18.37 -5.57
CA LEU A 378 1.25 -18.47 -4.19
C LEU A 378 0.13 -18.34 -3.15
N TYR A 379 -0.92 -17.57 -3.43
CA TYR A 379 -2.07 -17.50 -2.55
C TYR A 379 -2.80 -18.85 -2.49
N PHE A 380 -3.03 -19.50 -3.65
CA PHE A 380 -3.57 -20.86 -3.72
C PHE A 380 -2.70 -21.89 -3.01
N THR A 381 -1.38 -21.87 -3.24
CA THR A 381 -0.50 -22.92 -2.72
C THR A 381 -0.18 -22.76 -1.24
N ASP A 382 0.03 -21.52 -0.77
CA ASP A 382 0.63 -21.25 0.53
C ASP A 382 -0.37 -20.70 1.54
N VAL A 383 -1.43 -20.03 1.07
CA VAL A 383 -2.40 -19.32 1.95
C VAL A 383 -3.71 -20.09 2.06
N ILE A 384 -4.30 -20.51 0.94
CA ILE A 384 -5.59 -21.21 0.87
C ILE A 384 -5.47 -22.57 0.15
N PRO A 385 -4.68 -23.54 0.67
CA PRO A 385 -4.56 -24.86 0.09
C PRO A 385 -5.84 -25.71 0.29
N ILE A 386 -6.93 -25.29 -0.34
CA ILE A 386 -8.26 -25.88 -0.21
C ILE A 386 -8.26 -27.25 -0.87
N ASP A 387 -8.65 -28.26 -0.10
CA ASP A 387 -8.74 -29.66 -0.49
C ASP A 387 -10.18 -30.19 -0.50
N SER A 388 -11.16 -29.35 -0.16
CA SER A 388 -12.59 -29.66 -0.16
C SER A 388 -13.35 -28.94 -1.28
N ASP A 389 -14.50 -29.50 -1.66
CA ASP A 389 -15.43 -28.87 -2.61
C ASP A 389 -16.19 -27.70 -1.97
N ASP A 390 -16.43 -27.72 -0.65
CA ASP A 390 -17.01 -26.58 0.07
C ASP A 390 -15.94 -25.56 0.48
N ARG A 391 -15.70 -24.60 -0.41
CA ARG A 391 -14.70 -23.53 -0.23
C ARG A 391 -15.07 -22.57 0.90
N VAL A 392 -16.35 -22.26 1.09
CA VAL A 392 -16.78 -21.28 2.09
C VAL A 392 -16.58 -21.87 3.48
N GLU A 393 -17.02 -23.12 3.69
CA GLU A 393 -16.80 -23.85 4.94
C GLU A 393 -15.31 -23.99 5.26
N TRP A 394 -14.49 -24.30 4.25
CA TRP A 394 -13.03 -24.39 4.42
C TRP A 394 -12.43 -23.06 4.87
N LEU A 395 -12.77 -21.95 4.19
CA LEU A 395 -12.27 -20.63 4.53
C LEU A 395 -12.74 -20.15 5.91
N GLN A 396 -13.95 -20.50 6.32
CA GLN A 396 -14.47 -20.18 7.66
C GLN A 396 -13.69 -20.93 8.75
N SER A 397 -13.52 -22.24 8.59
CA SER A 397 -12.81 -23.08 9.55
C SER A 397 -11.31 -22.76 9.64
N HIS A 398 -10.71 -22.26 8.56
CA HIS A 398 -9.29 -21.91 8.47
C HIS A 398 -9.01 -20.40 8.49
N LEU A 399 -9.98 -19.55 8.81
CA LEU A 399 -9.85 -18.09 8.64
C LEU A 399 -8.62 -17.50 9.35
N LEU A 400 -8.44 -17.81 10.64
CA LEU A 400 -7.31 -17.27 11.41
C LEU A 400 -5.96 -17.79 10.88
N ASP A 401 -5.90 -19.05 10.45
CA ASP A 401 -4.70 -19.62 9.84
C ASP A 401 -4.39 -18.96 8.48
N THR A 402 -5.42 -18.73 7.66
CA THR A 402 -5.35 -18.01 6.38
C THR A 402 -4.78 -16.62 6.61
N ILE A 403 -5.32 -15.86 7.56
CA ILE A 403 -4.81 -14.52 7.93
C ILE A 403 -3.33 -14.61 8.35
N ARG A 404 -2.93 -15.58 9.18
CA ARG A 404 -1.54 -15.72 9.63
C ARG A 404 -0.59 -16.07 8.49
N LYS A 405 -0.98 -16.98 7.59
CA LYS A 405 -0.18 -17.41 6.42
C LYS A 405 0.16 -16.25 5.48
N THR A 406 -0.69 -15.21 5.41
CA THR A 406 -0.43 -14.05 4.57
C THR A 406 0.88 -13.32 4.93
N SER A 407 1.33 -13.35 6.19
CA SER A 407 2.60 -12.73 6.61
C SER A 407 3.80 -13.43 5.94
N THR A 408 3.84 -14.76 6.02
CA THR A 408 4.86 -15.59 5.35
C THR A 408 4.77 -15.44 3.83
N PHE A 409 3.56 -15.41 3.28
CA PHE A 409 3.32 -15.18 1.86
C PHE A 409 3.89 -13.84 1.37
N VAL A 410 3.62 -12.72 2.08
CA VAL A 410 4.15 -11.41 1.69
C VAL A 410 5.67 -11.40 1.72
N LYS A 411 6.27 -11.98 2.76
CA LYS A 411 7.72 -12.09 2.86
C LYS A 411 8.31 -12.88 1.69
N LYS A 412 7.77 -14.07 1.40
CA LYS A 412 8.19 -14.91 0.27
C LYS A 412 8.04 -14.17 -1.06
N PHE A 413 6.91 -13.52 -1.29
CA PHE A 413 6.68 -12.76 -2.51
C PHE A 413 7.69 -11.62 -2.67
N ASP A 414 7.93 -10.83 -1.62
CA ASP A 414 8.80 -9.65 -1.66
C ASP A 414 10.29 -10.01 -1.76
N GLU A 415 10.71 -11.14 -1.16
CA GLU A 415 12.11 -11.58 -1.17
C GLU A 415 12.46 -12.43 -2.41
N GLU A 416 11.53 -13.23 -2.92
CA GLU A 416 11.82 -14.25 -3.93
C GLU A 416 11.23 -13.95 -5.32
N VAL A 417 10.08 -13.26 -5.40
CA VAL A 417 9.35 -13.06 -6.67
C VAL A 417 9.46 -11.62 -7.16
N ALA A 418 9.13 -10.65 -6.30
CA ALA A 418 9.17 -9.23 -6.63
C ALA A 418 10.52 -8.71 -7.18
N PRO A 419 11.69 -9.16 -6.68
CA PRO A 419 12.98 -8.61 -7.11
C PRO A 419 13.39 -9.02 -8.52
N LEU A 420 12.73 -10.03 -9.11
CA LEU A 420 13.07 -10.58 -10.42
C LEU A 420 12.95 -9.52 -11.53
N ARG A 421 13.96 -9.50 -12.43
CA ARG A 421 14.17 -8.43 -13.42
C ARG A 421 14.09 -8.87 -14.87
N THR A 422 13.87 -10.16 -15.10
CA THR A 422 13.85 -10.77 -16.43
C THR A 422 12.79 -11.86 -16.45
N LEU A 423 12.22 -12.13 -17.62
CA LEU A 423 11.24 -13.18 -17.78
C LEU A 423 11.87 -14.55 -17.47
N GLU A 424 13.09 -14.81 -17.92
CA GLU A 424 13.83 -16.06 -17.71
C GLU A 424 14.00 -16.38 -16.21
N ALA A 425 14.50 -15.42 -15.42
CA ALA A 425 14.63 -15.58 -13.97
C ALA A 425 13.28 -15.82 -13.27
N PHE A 426 12.20 -15.22 -13.77
CA PHE A 426 10.84 -15.49 -13.28
C PHE A 426 10.38 -16.90 -13.60
N CYS A 427 10.60 -17.34 -14.83
CA CYS A 427 10.32 -18.69 -15.26
C CYS A 427 11.09 -19.72 -14.43
N GLU A 428 12.39 -19.55 -14.28
CA GLU A 428 13.24 -20.43 -13.48
C GLU A 428 12.74 -20.51 -12.04
N LYS A 429 12.53 -19.35 -11.40
CA LYS A 429 12.10 -19.29 -10.00
C LYS A 429 10.72 -19.90 -9.78
N MET A 430 9.75 -19.61 -10.64
CA MET A 430 8.43 -20.24 -10.54
C MET A 430 8.52 -21.74 -10.83
N GLY A 431 9.38 -22.18 -11.76
CA GLY A 431 9.66 -23.58 -12.03
C GLY A 431 10.19 -24.34 -10.81
N GLU A 432 11.08 -23.73 -10.01
CA GLU A 432 11.54 -24.27 -8.73
C GLU A 432 10.41 -24.36 -7.69
N LEU A 433 9.52 -23.36 -7.64
CA LEU A 433 8.40 -23.35 -6.71
C LEU A 433 7.30 -24.37 -7.08
N ILE A 434 7.28 -24.81 -8.34
CA ILE A 434 6.28 -25.73 -8.92
C ILE A 434 6.58 -27.21 -8.64
N LEU A 435 7.78 -27.58 -8.18
CA LEU A 435 8.34 -28.95 -8.07
C LEU A 435 7.35 -30.10 -7.74
N CYS A 436 6.75 -30.65 -8.79
CA CYS A 436 6.43 -32.07 -8.97
C CYS A 436 7.17 -32.53 -10.23
N SER A 437 7.91 -33.65 -10.17
CA SER A 437 8.93 -34.04 -11.16
C SER A 437 8.43 -34.28 -12.59
N LYS A 438 7.11 -34.43 -12.81
CA LYS A 438 6.51 -34.50 -14.15
C LYS A 438 6.20 -33.11 -14.75
N SER A 439 5.87 -32.13 -13.92
CA SER A 439 5.42 -30.80 -14.35
C SER A 439 6.57 -29.86 -14.73
N TYR A 440 7.79 -30.08 -14.25
CA TYR A 440 8.94 -29.21 -14.56
C TYR A 440 9.39 -29.30 -16.03
N GLN A 441 9.41 -30.51 -16.62
CA GLN A 441 9.76 -30.70 -18.03
C GLN A 441 8.68 -30.13 -18.97
N GLU A 442 7.41 -30.34 -18.67
CA GLU A 442 6.30 -29.74 -19.42
C GLU A 442 6.27 -28.21 -19.26
N PHE A 443 6.49 -27.70 -18.04
CA PHE A 443 6.56 -26.27 -17.76
C PHE A 443 7.70 -25.61 -18.54
N SER A 444 8.92 -26.14 -18.46
CA SER A 444 10.08 -25.62 -19.20
C SER A 444 9.84 -25.64 -20.72
N ILE A 445 9.40 -26.76 -21.30
CA ILE A 445 9.15 -26.89 -22.75
C ILE A 445 8.01 -25.97 -23.22
N THR A 446 6.97 -25.79 -22.41
CA THR A 446 5.79 -25.02 -22.79
C THR A 446 6.03 -23.53 -22.66
N LEU A 447 6.76 -23.10 -21.63
CA LEU A 447 7.19 -21.72 -21.51
C LEU A 447 8.17 -21.34 -22.60
N ASP A 448 9.12 -22.22 -22.96
CA ASP A 448 10.07 -21.96 -24.04
C ASP A 448 9.36 -21.79 -25.39
N LYS A 449 8.32 -22.59 -25.66
CA LYS A 449 7.43 -22.42 -26.84
C LYS A 449 6.64 -21.12 -26.80
N VAL A 450 6.10 -20.73 -25.64
CA VAL A 450 5.34 -19.49 -25.46
C VAL A 450 6.24 -18.27 -25.59
N LEU A 451 7.41 -18.28 -24.96
CA LEU A 451 8.46 -17.29 -25.12
C LEU A 451 8.90 -17.20 -26.58
N THR A 452 9.07 -18.32 -27.28
CA THR A 452 9.41 -18.32 -28.72
C THR A 452 8.32 -17.65 -29.56
N VAL A 453 7.04 -17.89 -29.27
CA VAL A 453 5.90 -17.26 -29.97
C VAL A 453 5.76 -15.78 -29.62
N VAL A 454 5.92 -15.42 -28.36
CA VAL A 454 5.84 -14.04 -27.85
C VAL A 454 7.04 -13.21 -28.32
N ILE A 455 8.25 -13.75 -28.35
CA ILE A 455 9.49 -13.08 -28.80
C ILE A 455 9.53 -12.93 -30.33
N ALA A 456 8.97 -13.88 -31.09
CA ALA A 456 9.03 -13.86 -32.56
C ALA A 456 8.08 -12.86 -33.25
N GLY A 457 7.22 -12.14 -32.51
CA GLY A 457 6.34 -11.09 -33.06
C GLY A 457 5.36 -11.55 -34.14
N GLY A 458 5.14 -12.86 -34.28
CA GLY A 458 4.41 -13.44 -35.40
C GLY A 458 3.02 -13.89 -34.98
N ALA A 459 2.01 -13.45 -35.73
CA ALA A 459 0.72 -14.11 -35.82
C ALA A 459 0.94 -15.56 -36.30
N VAL A 460 1.17 -16.49 -35.37
CA VAL A 460 1.16 -17.92 -35.66
C VAL A 460 -0.24 -18.41 -35.32
N THR A 461 -1.05 -18.56 -36.35
CA THR A 461 -2.22 -19.45 -36.34
C THR A 461 -1.73 -20.87 -36.05
N LEU A 462 -1.62 -21.22 -34.77
CA LEU A 462 -1.53 -22.62 -34.37
C LEU A 462 -2.85 -23.25 -34.80
N SER A 463 -2.80 -24.16 -35.78
CA SER A 463 -3.88 -25.09 -36.05
C SER A 463 -4.04 -25.98 -34.81
N VAL A 464 -4.79 -25.49 -33.83
CA VAL A 464 -5.30 -26.30 -32.73
C VAL A 464 -6.25 -27.29 -33.40
N GLY A 465 -5.83 -28.55 -33.50
CA GLY A 465 -6.72 -29.62 -33.90
C GLY A 465 -8.00 -29.54 -33.09
N GLN A 466 -9.14 -29.58 -33.77
CA GLN A 466 -10.49 -29.32 -33.27
C GLN A 466 -10.91 -30.16 -32.04
N HIS A 467 -10.07 -31.06 -31.52
CA HIS A 467 -10.32 -31.86 -30.32
C HIS A 467 -9.82 -31.24 -29.00
N CYS A 468 -8.84 -30.32 -28.99
CA CYS A 468 -8.43 -29.68 -27.73
C CYS A 468 -9.30 -28.48 -27.34
N ALA A 469 -9.96 -27.84 -28.31
CA ALA A 469 -10.94 -26.79 -28.03
C ALA A 469 -12.21 -27.35 -27.37
N GLU A 470 -12.66 -28.55 -27.75
CA GLU A 470 -13.87 -29.14 -27.16
C GLU A 470 -13.70 -29.57 -25.69
N ILE A 471 -12.50 -29.99 -25.27
CA ILE A 471 -12.24 -30.38 -23.87
C ILE A 471 -12.15 -29.15 -22.95
N VAL A 472 -11.65 -28.02 -23.46
CA VAL A 472 -11.63 -26.74 -22.72
C VAL A 472 -13.03 -26.12 -22.66
N TYR A 473 -13.85 -26.22 -23.72
CA TYR A 473 -15.18 -25.59 -23.74
C TYR A 473 -16.28 -26.40 -23.04
N THR A 474 -16.18 -27.73 -22.94
CA THR A 474 -17.23 -28.53 -22.27
C THR A 474 -17.18 -28.46 -20.74
N ASN A 475 -16.00 -28.29 -20.14
CA ASN A 475 -15.88 -28.02 -18.71
C ASN A 475 -15.97 -26.52 -18.35
N CYS A 476 -15.75 -25.61 -19.32
CA CYS A 476 -15.97 -24.16 -19.15
C CYS A 476 -17.43 -23.71 -19.23
N ALA A 477 -18.39 -24.60 -19.52
CA ALA A 477 -19.82 -24.26 -19.55
C ALA A 477 -20.42 -23.85 -18.18
N LYS A 478 -19.60 -23.81 -17.12
CA LYS A 478 -19.94 -23.30 -15.78
C LYS A 478 -19.10 -22.09 -15.33
N LEU A 479 -18.25 -21.54 -16.19
CA LEU A 479 -17.53 -20.28 -15.96
C LEU A 479 -18.23 -19.14 -16.73
N PRO A 480 -18.21 -17.88 -16.25
CA PRO A 480 -18.91 -16.77 -16.91
C PRO A 480 -18.42 -16.59 -18.36
N CYS A 481 -19.35 -16.64 -19.31
CA CYS A 481 -19.07 -16.85 -20.72
C CYS A 481 -18.27 -15.74 -21.39
N PHE A 482 -17.32 -16.20 -22.21
CA PHE A 482 -16.71 -15.50 -23.35
C PHE A 482 -17.76 -15.30 -24.47
N GLN A 483 -18.03 -14.05 -24.84
CA GLN A 483 -18.37 -13.70 -26.22
C GLN A 483 -17.57 -12.47 -26.62
N ALA A 484 -16.63 -12.64 -27.54
CA ALA A 484 -16.00 -11.54 -28.23
C ALA A 484 -17.03 -10.98 -29.22
N ASP A 485 -17.46 -9.74 -29.00
CA ASP A 485 -18.20 -8.96 -30.00
C ASP A 485 -17.30 -8.68 -31.21
N ASN A 486 -17.31 -9.60 -32.16
CA ASN A 486 -16.91 -9.32 -33.53
C ASN A 486 -18.10 -8.70 -34.26
N THR A 487 -18.25 -7.38 -34.15
CA THR A 487 -19.00 -6.61 -35.16
C THR A 487 -18.12 -5.51 -35.72
N CYS A 488 -17.33 -5.90 -36.73
CA CYS A 488 -16.83 -5.01 -37.76
C CYS A 488 -17.73 -5.18 -39.00
N ALA A 489 -18.77 -4.35 -39.10
CA ALA A 489 -19.45 -3.90 -40.33
C ALA A 489 -20.57 -2.92 -39.96
#